data_AF-A0A6B3MYH4-F1
#
_entry.id   AF-A0A6B3MYH4-F1
#
_cell.length_a   1.000
_cell.length_b   1.000
_cell.length_c   1.000
_cell.angle_alpha   90.00
_cell.angle_beta   90.00
_cell.angle_gamma   90.00
#
_symmetry.space_group_name_H-M   'P 1'
#
loop_
_entity.id
_entity.type
_entity.pdbx_description
1 polymer ?
#
loop_
_entity_poly.entity_id
_entity_poly.type
_entity_poly.pdbx_seq_one_letter_code
_entity_poly.pdbx_strand_id
1 'polypeptide(L)' 'MCQAVSIITTDRYGRSVAEVWNSGGLVKSRLVHLGLVYPYEQYKSDCPSWDIVKRGEEYAIALISQQL' A
#
# COMPACT_ATOMS: atom_id res chain seq x y z
N MET A 1 -11.38 18.21 -0.59
CA MET A 1 -10.80 17.12 -1.40
C MET A 1 -11.21 15.80 -0.79
N CYS A 2 -11.83 14.93 -1.58
CA CYS A 2 -12.67 13.82 -1.11
C CYS A 2 -11.87 12.56 -0.76
N GLN A 3 -12.27 11.88 0.30
CA GLN A 3 -11.84 10.51 0.61
C GLN A 3 -12.49 9.55 -0.40
N ALA A 4 -11.77 8.50 -0.80
CA ALA A 4 -12.29 7.52 -1.75
C ALA A 4 -11.87 6.10 -1.37
N VAL A 5 -12.75 5.13 -1.63
CA VAL A 5 -12.53 3.70 -1.42
C VAL A 5 -12.79 3.00 -2.75
N SER A 6 -11.74 2.40 -3.33
CA SER A 6 -11.81 1.63 -4.58
C SER A 6 -11.79 0.15 -4.26
N ILE A 7 -12.96 -0.48 -4.24
CA ILE A 7 -13.12 -1.91 -3.96
C ILE A 7 -12.57 -2.72 -5.15
N ILE A 8 -11.73 -3.70 -4.86
CA ILE A 8 -11.05 -4.58 -5.85
C ILE A 8 -11.69 -5.96 -5.85
N THR A 9 -11.84 -6.55 -4.67
CA THR A 9 -12.39 -7.90 -4.50
C THR A 9 -13.00 -8.05 -3.10
N THR A 10 -13.52 -9.23 -2.82
CA THR A 10 -13.96 -9.65 -1.48
C THR A 10 -13.10 -10.82 -1.03
N ASP A 11 -12.63 -10.80 0.21
CA ASP A 11 -11.84 -11.89 0.76
C ASP A 11 -12.71 -13.11 1.13
N ARG A 12 -12.06 -14.21 1.55
CA ARG A 12 -12.73 -15.45 1.96
C ARG A 12 -13.71 -15.30 3.13
N TYR A 13 -13.65 -14.20 3.85
CA TYR A 13 -14.50 -13.91 5.01
C TYR A 13 -15.63 -12.92 4.68
N GLY A 14 -15.80 -12.56 3.41
CA GLY A 14 -16.82 -11.60 2.98
C GLY A 14 -16.45 -10.14 3.22
N ARG A 15 -15.17 -9.83 3.51
CA ARG A 15 -14.71 -8.45 3.73
C ARG A 15 -14.21 -7.85 2.41
N SER A 16 -14.55 -6.59 2.16
CA SER A 16 -14.05 -5.88 0.98
C SER A 16 -12.55 -5.62 1.07
N VAL A 17 -11.84 -5.94 -0.01
CA VAL A 17 -10.43 -5.58 -0.24
C VAL A 17 -10.42 -4.36 -1.16
N ALA A 18 -9.76 -3.29 -0.75
CA ALA A 18 -9.82 -2.01 -1.44
C ALA A 18 -8.52 -1.20 -1.38
N GLU A 19 -8.35 -0.30 -2.35
CA GLU A 19 -7.42 0.82 -2.24
C GLU A 19 -8.12 2.01 -1.59
N VAL A 20 -7.53 2.50 -0.50
CA VAL A 20 -8.08 3.61 0.29
C VAL A 20 -7.27 4.86 0.02
N TRP A 21 -7.98 5.93 -0.34
CA TRP A 21 -7.42 7.22 -0.70
C TRP A 21 -7.94 8.30 0.23
N ASN A 22 -7.05 9.18 0.66
CA ASN A 22 -7.41 10.39 1.39
C ASN A 22 -6.73 11.61 0.76
N SER A 23 -6.85 12.77 1.41
CA SER A 23 -6.23 14.02 0.92
C SER A 23 -4.71 13.95 0.77
N GLY A 24 -4.04 12.99 1.44
CA GLY A 24 -2.62 12.71 1.31
C GLY A 24 -2.27 11.63 0.29
N GLY A 25 -3.23 11.16 -0.52
CA GLY A 25 -3.03 10.14 -1.54
C GLY A 25 -3.36 8.72 -1.07
N LEU A 26 -2.68 7.74 -1.66
CA LEU A 26 -2.89 6.31 -1.38
C LEU A 26 -2.37 5.94 0.00
N VAL A 27 -3.26 5.53 0.90
CA VAL A 27 -2.93 5.28 2.31
C VAL A 27 -1.84 4.20 2.46
N LYS A 28 -1.98 3.07 1.75
CA LYS A 28 -1.01 1.96 1.85
C LYS A 28 0.39 2.37 1.38
N SER A 29 0.51 3.18 0.33
CA SER A 29 1.81 3.66 -0.17
C SER A 29 2.53 4.49 0.88
N ARG A 30 1.81 5.39 1.57
CA ARG A 30 2.38 6.19 2.65
C ARG A 30 2.82 5.32 3.85
N LEU A 31 2.04 4.32 4.22
CA LEU A 31 2.40 3.42 5.31
C LEU A 31 3.65 2.59 4.99
N VAL A 32 3.79 2.11 3.75
CA VAL A 32 4.99 1.40 3.31
C VAL A 32 6.21 2.32 3.32
N HIS A 33 6.06 3.55 2.81
CA HIS A 33 7.14 4.55 2.79
C HIS A 33 7.66 4.90 4.20
N LEU A 34 6.80 4.80 5.21
CA LEU A 34 7.16 4.99 6.62
C LEU A 34 7.69 3.73 7.30
N GLY A 35 7.83 2.61 6.57
CA GLY A 35 8.27 1.33 7.13
C GLY A 35 7.27 0.68 8.10
N LEU A 36 6.00 1.09 8.10
CA LEU A 36 4.97 0.59 9.03
C LEU A 36 4.28 -0.69 8.55
N VAL A 37 4.32 -0.94 7.24
CA VAL A 37 3.75 -2.13 6.59
C VAL A 37 4.64 -2.51 5.41
N TYR A 38 4.52 -3.75 4.92
CA TYR A 38 5.25 -4.23 3.75
C TYR A 38 4.30 -4.75 2.66
N PRO A 39 4.65 -4.60 1.37
CA PRO A 39 3.89 -5.17 0.27
C PRO A 39 3.99 -6.71 0.28
N TYR A 40 2.84 -7.38 0.31
CA TYR A 40 2.80 -8.84 0.31
C TYR A 40 2.61 -9.39 -1.11
N GLU A 41 3.66 -9.99 -1.67
CA GLU A 41 3.71 -10.44 -3.08
C GLU A 41 2.56 -11.37 -3.47
N GLN A 42 2.09 -12.21 -2.54
CA GLN A 42 0.98 -13.13 -2.79
C GLN A 42 -0.30 -12.41 -3.28
N TYR A 43 -0.49 -11.14 -2.91
CA TYR A 43 -1.67 -10.34 -3.27
C TYR A 43 -1.34 -9.21 -4.26
N LYS A 44 -0.25 -9.34 -5.02
CA LYS A 44 0.13 -8.36 -6.04
C LYS A 44 -0.98 -8.12 -7.07
N SER A 45 -1.69 -9.17 -7.48
CA SER A 45 -2.81 -9.08 -8.44
C SER A 45 -3.97 -8.21 -7.94
N ASP A 46 -4.14 -8.12 -6.61
CA ASP A 46 -5.24 -7.41 -5.98
C ASP A 46 -4.84 -5.97 -5.60
N CYS A 47 -3.76 -5.46 -6.18
CA CYS A 47 -3.22 -4.13 -5.91
C CYS A 47 -2.95 -3.39 -7.23
N PRO A 48 -3.95 -2.66 -7.78
CA PRO A 48 -3.76 -1.86 -8.99
C PRO A 48 -2.58 -0.90 -8.91
N SER A 49 -2.30 -0.36 -7.72
CA SER A 49 -1.19 0.57 -7.48
C SER A 49 0.11 -0.13 -7.06
N TRP A 50 0.27 -1.43 -7.37
CA TRP A 50 1.39 -2.26 -6.90
C TRP A 50 2.77 -1.60 -7.07
N ASP A 51 3.06 -1.08 -8.26
CA ASP A 51 4.39 -0.53 -8.57
C ASP A 51 4.78 0.65 -7.67
N ILE A 52 3.81 1.50 -7.30
CA ILE A 52 4.04 2.64 -6.39
C ILE A 52 4.27 2.15 -4.98
N VAL A 53 3.53 1.12 -4.56
CA VAL A 53 3.70 0.52 -3.23
C VAL A 53 5.07 -0.15 -3.12
N LYS A 54 5.51 -0.89 -4.16
CA LYS A 54 6.80 -1.58 -4.17
C LYS A 54 7.99 -0.60 -4.15
N ARG A 55 7.93 0.47 -4.94
CA ARG A 55 8.93 1.56 -4.84
C ARG A 55 8.97 2.21 -3.46
N GLY A 56 7.82 2.32 -2.80
CA GLY A 56 7.75 2.80 -1.42
C GLY A 56 8.54 1.92 -0.45
N GLU A 57 8.52 0.60 -0.64
CA GLU A 57 9.27 -0.36 0.19
C GLU A 57 10.77 -0.22 -0.06
N GLU A 58 11.20 -0.17 -1.33
CA GLU A 58 12.60 0.03 -1.71
C GLU A 58 13.18 1.30 -1.07
N TYR A 59 12.41 2.39 -1.07
CA TYR A 59 12.79 3.63 -0.41
C TYR A 59 12.92 3.49 1.11
N ALA A 60 11.95 2.84 1.76
CA ALA A 60 11.97 2.64 3.21
C ALA A 60 13.19 1.79 3.64
N ILE A 61 13.50 0.71 2.91
CA ILE A 61 14.69 -0.11 3.13
C ILE A 61 15.97 0.72 2.97
N ALA A 62 16.07 1.49 1.88
CA ALA A 62 17.25 2.31 1.61
C ALA A 62 17.49 3.40 2.68
N LEU A 63 16.43 3.96 3.26
CA LEU A 63 16.54 4.91 4.38
C LEU A 63 17.04 4.23 5.65
N ILE A 64 16.49 3.06 6.00
CA ILE A 64 16.90 2.31 7.19
C ILE A 64 18.37 1.87 7.08
N SER A 65 18.80 1.42 5.90
CA SER A 65 20.20 1.02 5.67
C SER A 65 21.22 2.16 5.77
N GLN A 66 20.80 3.43 5.66
CA GLN A 66 21.68 4.59 5.84
C GLN A 66 21.81 5.02 7.31
N GLN A 67 20.99 4.45 8.21
CA GLN A 67 20.94 4.80 9.64
C GLN A 67 21.61 3.76 10.55
N LEU A 68 22.12 2.66 9.98
CA LEU A 68 22.83 1.57 10.65
C LEU A 68 24.30 1.57 10.25
#